data_AF-A0A920V387-F1
#
_entry.id   AF-A0A920V387-F1
#
_cell.length_a   1.000
_cell.length_b   1.000
_cell.length_c   1.000
_cell.angle_alpha   90.00
_cell.angle_beta   90.00
_cell.angle_gamma   90.00
#
_symmetry.space_group_name_H-M   'P 1'
#
loop_
_entity.id
_entity.type
_entity.pdbx_description
1 polymer ?
#
loop_
_entity_poly.entity_id
_entity_poly.type
_entity_poly.pdbx_seq_one_letter_code
_entity_poly.pdbx_strand_id
1 'polypeptide(L)'
;MVVLAASLAGPRIKWHIGGRFAAVSAIAVVLMVAMHSQDPRQWNVVGSDEGVQYFEPSLARTTSGKFIPREALMMDSYCKKCHPDTHAAWSDSVHRFSSFNNAAYLPSVRETRKVSFEHDGNVRASRWCAGCHDPVPSSAGPSIRRTTTTSTTPPLTRVSPAPSATRSRT
;
A
#
# COMPACT_ATOMS: atom_id res chain seq x y z
N MET A 1 15.95 46.94 -69.06
CA MET A 1 16.01 46.04 -67.88
C MET A 1 15.44 46.79 -66.69
N VAL A 2 14.16 46.55 -66.35
CA VAL A 2 13.51 47.17 -65.19
C VAL A 2 13.74 46.25 -64.00
N VAL A 3 14.56 46.67 -63.03
CA VAL A 3 14.73 45.98 -61.76
C VAL A 3 13.58 46.42 -60.85
N LEU A 4 12.56 45.56 -60.72
CA LEU A 4 11.51 45.68 -59.72
C LEU A 4 12.10 45.35 -58.35
N ALA A 5 12.61 46.36 -57.64
CA ALA A 5 12.94 46.24 -56.23
C ALA A 5 11.64 46.34 -55.40
N ALA A 6 11.05 45.18 -55.07
CA ALA A 6 9.98 45.13 -54.08
C ALA A 6 10.59 45.41 -52.69
N SER A 7 10.42 46.63 -52.18
CA SER A 7 10.79 46.94 -50.81
C SER A 7 9.93 46.09 -49.86
N LEU A 8 10.54 45.13 -49.17
CA LEU A 8 9.95 44.40 -48.04
C LEU A 8 9.79 45.36 -46.85
N ALA A 9 8.93 46.37 -46.97
CA ALA A 9 8.58 47.28 -45.88
C ALA A 9 7.41 46.68 -45.08
N GLY A 10 7.64 45.53 -44.46
CA GLY A 10 6.68 44.93 -43.53
C GLY A 10 6.57 45.70 -42.21
N PRO A 11 5.44 45.62 -41.48
CA PRO A 11 5.28 46.24 -40.17
C PRO A 11 6.40 45.82 -39.20
N ARG A 12 6.89 46.75 -38.38
CA ARG A 12 7.95 46.47 -37.40
C ARG A 12 7.53 45.35 -36.44
N ILE A 13 8.37 44.32 -36.29
CA ILE A 13 8.13 43.22 -35.35
C ILE A 13 7.99 43.80 -33.93
N LYS A 14 6.84 43.55 -33.33
CA LYS A 14 6.54 43.93 -31.95
C LYS A 14 7.16 42.91 -31.00
N TRP A 15 8.47 43.00 -30.78
CA TRP A 15 9.25 42.08 -29.93
C TRP A 15 8.67 41.89 -28.52
N HIS A 16 8.01 42.90 -27.97
CA HIS A 16 7.31 42.79 -26.67
C HIS A 16 6.14 41.80 -26.71
N ILE A 17 5.43 41.67 -27.83
CA ILE A 17 4.34 40.68 -27.99
C ILE A 17 4.93 39.28 -28.09
N GLY A 18 5.99 39.12 -28.89
CA GLY A 18 6.72 37.85 -29.00
C GLY A 18 7.30 37.40 -27.65
N GLY A 19 7.91 38.31 -26.89
CA GLY A 19 8.42 38.03 -25.55
C GLY A 19 7.32 37.64 -24.57
N ARG A 20 6.15 38.30 -24.60
CA ARG A 20 5.00 37.92 -23.76
C ARG A 20 4.47 36.53 -24.12
N PHE A 21 4.37 36.22 -25.40
CA PHE A 21 3.93 34.89 -25.86
C PHE A 21 4.92 33.81 -25.43
N ALA A 22 6.22 34.02 -25.65
CA ALA A 22 7.27 33.10 -25.23
C ALA A 22 7.25 32.86 -23.71
N ALA A 23 7.07 33.91 -22.91
CA ALA A 23 6.96 33.79 -21.46
C ALA A 23 5.74 32.95 -21.03
N VAL A 24 4.57 33.19 -21.63
CA VAL A 24 3.35 32.41 -21.34
C VAL A 24 3.53 30.95 -21.75
N SER A 25 4.09 30.69 -22.93
CA SER A 25 4.38 29.33 -23.39
C SER A 25 5.37 28.61 -22.45
N ALA A 26 6.44 29.28 -22.02
CA ALA A 26 7.40 28.72 -21.08
C ALA A 26 6.74 28.37 -19.73
N ILE A 27 5.90 29.25 -19.18
CA ILE A 27 5.14 28.98 -17.94
C ILE A 27 4.21 27.78 -18.13
N ALA A 28 3.47 27.70 -19.24
CA ALA A 28 2.57 26.59 -19.51
C ALA A 28 3.32 25.25 -19.61
N VAL A 29 4.49 25.23 -20.26
CA VAL A 29 5.35 24.04 -20.33
C VAL A 29 5.85 23.65 -18.94
N VAL A 30 6.35 24.59 -18.15
CA VAL A 30 6.81 24.31 -16.77
C VAL A 30 5.69 23.76 -15.91
N LEU A 31 4.49 24.33 -15.99
CA LEU A 31 3.31 23.83 -15.26
C LEU A 31 2.92 22.43 -15.71
N MET A 32 2.91 22.16 -17.01
CA MET A 32 2.62 20.83 -17.54
C MET A 32 3.65 19.80 -17.08
N VAL A 33 4.94 20.14 -17.12
CA VAL A 33 6.02 19.28 -16.63
C VAL A 33 5.88 19.03 -15.14
N ALA A 34 5.66 20.07 -14.34
CA ALA A 34 5.45 19.93 -12.90
C ALA A 34 4.26 19.01 -12.59
N MET A 35 3.13 19.19 -13.30
CA MET A 35 1.95 18.34 -13.14
C MET A 35 2.20 16.88 -13.52
N HIS A 36 2.88 16.62 -14.65
CA HIS A 36 3.21 15.25 -15.07
C HIS A 36 4.33 14.60 -14.23
N SER A 37 5.14 15.40 -13.55
CA SER A 37 6.20 14.89 -12.66
C SER A 37 5.66 14.34 -11.33
N GLN A 38 4.42 14.65 -10.97
CA GLN A 38 3.81 14.16 -9.75
C GLN A 38 3.05 12.85 -10.02
N ASP A 39 3.33 11.78 -9.26
CA ASP A 39 2.53 10.54 -9.27
C ASP A 39 1.42 10.65 -8.21
N PRO A 40 0.14 10.79 -8.60
CA PRO A 40 -0.96 10.93 -7.65
C PRO A 40 -1.10 9.73 -6.71
N ARG A 41 -0.60 8.55 -7.11
CA ARG A 41 -0.63 7.34 -6.28
C ARG A 41 0.26 7.46 -5.05
N GLN A 42 1.23 8.38 -5.04
CA GLN A 42 2.18 8.56 -3.94
C GLN A 42 1.71 9.56 -2.87
N TRP A 43 0.71 10.39 -3.16
CA TRP A 43 0.32 11.52 -2.30
C TRP A 43 -0.32 11.09 -0.96
N ASN A 44 -0.93 9.90 -0.88
CA ASN A 44 -1.65 9.42 0.31
C ASN A 44 -1.16 8.04 0.79
N VAL A 45 0.09 7.68 0.48
CA VAL A 45 0.64 6.37 0.87
C VAL A 45 1.09 6.43 2.33
N VAL A 46 0.38 5.69 3.18
CA VAL A 46 0.75 5.48 4.58
C VAL A 46 1.89 4.46 4.63
N GLY A 47 2.92 4.73 5.42
CA GLY A 47 4.00 3.80 5.70
C GLY A 47 4.36 3.86 7.18
N SER A 48 5.13 2.89 7.66
CA SER A 48 5.79 2.97 8.96
C SER A 48 6.91 4.00 8.93
N ASP A 49 7.19 4.64 10.07
CA ASP A 49 8.37 5.51 10.25
C ASP A 49 9.69 4.77 9.99
N GLU A 50 9.69 3.45 10.21
CA GLU A 50 10.82 2.55 9.93
C GLU A 50 11.07 2.32 8.42
N GLY A 51 10.17 2.78 7.54
CA GLY A 51 10.25 2.55 6.09
C GLY A 51 10.46 1.08 5.72
N VAL A 52 11.49 0.78 4.91
CA VAL A 52 11.83 -0.58 4.50
C VAL A 52 12.19 -1.50 5.67
N GLN A 53 12.73 -0.95 6.75
CA GLN A 53 13.11 -1.76 7.90
C GLN A 53 11.89 -2.40 8.54
N TYR A 54 10.69 -1.82 8.41
CA TYR A 54 9.47 -2.46 8.93
C TYR A 54 9.30 -3.90 8.47
N PHE A 55 9.71 -4.23 7.25
CA PHE A 55 9.55 -5.57 6.70
C PHE A 55 10.59 -6.57 7.25
N GLU A 56 11.67 -6.10 7.86
CA GLU A 56 12.72 -6.96 8.42
C GLU A 56 12.20 -7.78 9.61
N PRO A 57 12.65 -9.04 9.74
CA PRO A 57 13.75 -9.69 8.99
C PRO A 57 13.31 -10.38 7.69
N SER A 58 12.06 -10.23 7.25
CA SER A 58 11.67 -10.76 5.93
C SER A 58 12.30 -9.92 4.82
N LEU A 59 12.75 -10.56 3.75
CA LEU A 59 13.20 -9.87 2.53
C LEU A 59 12.02 -9.40 1.66
N ALA A 60 10.79 -9.74 2.03
CA ALA A 60 9.57 -9.34 1.36
C ALA A 60 9.22 -7.89 1.74
N ARG A 61 9.47 -6.96 0.82
CA ARG A 61 9.21 -5.51 1.00
C ARG A 61 8.51 -4.93 -0.21
N THR A 62 7.84 -3.79 -0.01
CA THR A 62 7.29 -3.01 -1.12
C THR A 62 8.41 -2.20 -1.80
N THR A 63 8.21 -1.86 -3.08
CA THR A 63 9.20 -1.08 -3.85
C THR A 63 9.43 0.32 -3.28
N SER A 64 8.40 0.91 -2.68
CA SER A 64 8.47 2.24 -2.05
C SER A 64 8.89 2.20 -0.58
N GLY A 65 8.96 1.01 0.04
CA GLY A 65 9.11 0.86 1.49
C GLY A 65 7.91 1.35 2.31
N LYS A 66 6.80 1.72 1.65
CA LYS A 66 5.53 2.13 2.26
C LYS A 66 4.46 1.06 2.09
N PHE A 67 3.32 1.20 2.75
CA PHE A 67 2.25 0.21 2.64
C PHE A 67 1.46 0.31 1.33
N ILE A 68 0.95 -0.82 0.87
CA ILE A 68 0.00 -0.90 -0.24
C ILE A 68 -1.41 -0.93 0.33
N PRO A 69 -2.37 -0.13 -0.18
CA PRO A 69 -3.76 -0.18 0.27
C PRO A 69 -4.31 -1.62 0.27
N ARG A 70 -4.97 -2.01 1.37
CA ARG A 70 -5.46 -3.39 1.54
C ARG A 70 -6.44 -3.78 0.45
N GLU A 71 -7.27 -2.83 0.02
CA GLU A 71 -8.26 -3.00 -1.04
C GLU A 71 -7.59 -3.33 -2.37
N ALA A 72 -6.41 -2.79 -2.65
CA ALA A 72 -5.65 -3.11 -3.86
C ALA A 72 -5.04 -4.54 -3.82
N LEU A 73 -4.88 -5.12 -2.62
CA LEU A 73 -4.35 -6.47 -2.43
C LEU A 73 -5.44 -7.55 -2.26
N MET A 74 -6.66 -7.16 -1.88
CA MET A 74 -7.79 -8.06 -1.59
C MET A 74 -8.82 -8.07 -2.73
N MET A 75 -8.35 -8.36 -3.96
CA MET A 75 -9.15 -8.28 -5.18
C MET A 75 -9.58 -9.65 -5.74
N ASP A 76 -9.68 -10.69 -4.90
CA ASP A 76 -10.03 -12.05 -5.32
C ASP A 76 -11.37 -12.13 -6.07
N SER A 77 -12.39 -11.40 -5.59
CA SER A 77 -13.71 -11.33 -6.24
C SER A 77 -13.69 -10.69 -7.63
N TYR A 78 -12.78 -9.75 -7.86
CA TYR A 78 -12.57 -9.13 -9.18
C TYR A 78 -11.94 -10.15 -10.13
N CYS A 79 -10.86 -10.82 -9.70
CA CYS A 79 -10.17 -11.82 -10.49
C CYS A 79 -11.09 -13.00 -10.86
N LYS A 80 -11.96 -13.43 -9.92
CA LYS A 80 -12.93 -14.50 -10.13
C LYS A 80 -13.88 -14.28 -11.31
N LYS A 81 -14.20 -13.02 -11.64
CA LYS A 81 -15.11 -12.68 -12.76
C LYS A 81 -14.59 -13.20 -14.10
N CYS A 82 -13.27 -13.20 -14.27
CA CYS A 82 -12.62 -13.67 -15.50
C CYS A 82 -11.91 -15.02 -15.34
N HIS A 83 -11.54 -15.41 -14.10
CA HIS A 83 -10.79 -16.63 -13.79
C HIS A 83 -11.49 -17.49 -12.72
N PRO A 84 -12.69 -18.02 -13.01
CA PRO A 84 -13.47 -18.76 -12.02
C PRO A 84 -12.80 -20.08 -11.61
N ASP A 85 -12.23 -20.84 -12.56
CA ASP A 85 -11.62 -22.15 -12.29
C ASP A 85 -10.33 -22.03 -11.47
N THR A 86 -9.48 -21.06 -11.82
CA THR A 86 -8.27 -20.76 -11.04
C THR A 86 -8.62 -20.28 -9.64
N HIS A 87 -9.66 -19.46 -9.49
CA HIS A 87 -10.13 -19.05 -8.18
C HIS A 87 -10.65 -20.23 -7.36
N ALA A 88 -11.40 -21.16 -7.96
CA ALA A 88 -11.88 -22.36 -7.28
C ALA A 88 -10.74 -23.26 -6.81
N ALA A 89 -9.73 -23.50 -7.66
CA ALA A 89 -8.53 -24.24 -7.28
C ALA A 89 -7.74 -23.54 -6.16
N TRP A 90 -7.62 -22.21 -6.21
CA TRP A 90 -6.98 -21.44 -5.15
C TRP A 90 -7.77 -21.50 -3.83
N SER A 91 -9.10 -21.40 -3.87
CA SER A 91 -9.92 -21.35 -2.66
C SER A 91 -9.81 -22.61 -1.81
N ASP A 92 -9.55 -23.76 -2.45
CA ASP A 92 -9.36 -25.04 -1.78
C ASP A 92 -7.89 -25.34 -1.47
N SER A 93 -6.97 -24.46 -1.88
CA SER A 93 -5.53 -24.64 -1.68
C SER A 93 -5.05 -24.18 -0.31
N VAL A 94 -3.92 -24.73 0.13
CA VAL A 94 -3.23 -24.29 1.36
C VAL A 94 -2.81 -22.82 1.34
N HIS A 95 -2.64 -22.22 0.15
CA HIS A 95 -2.29 -20.80 0.02
C HIS A 95 -3.43 -19.88 0.47
N ARG A 96 -4.70 -20.29 0.30
CA ARG A 96 -5.84 -19.52 0.82
C ARG A 96 -5.83 -19.45 2.35
N PHE A 97 -5.24 -20.44 2.99
CA PHE A 97 -5.17 -20.62 4.44
C PHE A 97 -3.78 -20.34 5.03
N SER A 98 -2.89 -19.68 4.29
CA SER A 98 -1.53 -19.41 4.75
C SER A 98 -1.45 -18.33 5.83
N SER A 99 -2.45 -17.44 5.90
CA SER A 99 -2.48 -16.31 6.82
C SER A 99 -2.49 -16.74 8.28
N PHE A 100 -1.99 -15.86 9.15
CA PHE A 100 -1.88 -16.09 10.59
C PHE A 100 -3.23 -16.23 11.31
N ASN A 101 -4.35 -16.10 10.62
CA ASN A 101 -5.68 -16.37 11.16
C ASN A 101 -6.11 -17.85 11.05
N ASN A 102 -5.30 -18.72 10.41
CA ASN A 102 -5.55 -20.16 10.34
C ASN A 102 -5.39 -20.82 11.72
N ALA A 103 -6.44 -21.49 12.21
CA ALA A 103 -6.47 -22.12 13.52
C ALA A 103 -5.36 -23.18 13.75
N ALA A 104 -4.95 -23.90 12.70
CA ALA A 104 -3.89 -24.89 12.81
C ALA A 104 -2.50 -24.26 12.96
N TYR A 105 -2.27 -23.10 12.34
CA TYR A 105 -0.96 -22.42 12.33
C TYR A 105 -0.82 -21.34 13.42
N LEU A 106 -1.94 -20.78 13.86
CA LEU A 106 -2.02 -19.70 14.84
C LEU A 106 -1.27 -20.00 16.16
N PRO A 107 -1.28 -21.22 16.73
CA PRO A 107 -0.50 -21.54 17.92
C PRO A 107 1.01 -21.32 17.71
N SER A 108 1.54 -21.77 16.57
CA SER A 108 2.96 -21.59 16.23
C SER A 108 3.35 -20.11 16.15
N VAL A 109 2.54 -19.30 15.47
CA VAL A 109 2.79 -17.85 15.36
C VAL A 109 2.71 -17.16 16.73
N ARG A 110 1.75 -17.55 17.57
CA ARG A 110 1.60 -17.01 18.93
C ARG A 110 2.80 -17.35 19.80
N GLU A 111 3.25 -18.60 19.76
CA GLU A 111 4.42 -19.04 20.51
C GLU A 111 5.69 -18.33 20.04
N THR A 112 5.91 -18.24 18.71
CA THR A 112 7.04 -17.46 18.17
C THR A 112 7.02 -16.02 18.67
N ARG A 113 5.87 -15.34 18.63
CA ARG A 113 5.75 -13.96 19.13
C ARG A 113 6.03 -13.86 20.62
N LYS A 114 5.57 -14.82 21.41
CA LYS A 114 5.81 -14.87 22.85
C LYS A 114 7.31 -15.03 23.14
N VAL A 115 7.96 -16.04 22.56
CA VAL A 115 9.39 -16.31 22.75
C VAL A 115 10.25 -15.14 22.26
N SER A 116 9.94 -14.55 21.10
CA SER A 116 10.66 -13.37 20.61
C SER A 116 10.47 -12.16 21.52
N PHE A 117 9.30 -11.98 22.12
CA PHE A 117 9.08 -10.91 23.07
C PHE A 117 9.89 -11.12 24.35
N GLU A 118 9.96 -12.36 24.85
CA GLU A 118 10.76 -12.72 26.02
C GLU A 118 12.28 -12.54 25.78
N HIS A 119 12.76 -12.84 24.56
CA HIS A 119 14.18 -12.76 24.19
C HIS A 119 14.63 -11.37 23.74
N ASP A 120 13.87 -10.72 22.85
CA ASP A 120 14.27 -9.48 22.14
C ASP A 120 13.45 -8.25 22.55
N GLY A 121 12.45 -8.41 23.44
CA GLY A 121 11.53 -7.34 23.83
C GLY A 121 10.56 -6.90 22.72
N ASN A 122 10.48 -7.64 21.61
CA ASN A 122 9.62 -7.30 20.47
C ASN A 122 9.16 -8.54 19.70
N VAL A 123 8.18 -8.38 18.81
CA VAL A 123 7.58 -9.49 18.03
C VAL A 123 8.04 -9.54 16.57
N ARG A 124 9.11 -8.82 16.22
CA ARG A 124 9.52 -8.61 14.82
C ARG A 124 9.96 -9.89 14.12
N ALA A 125 10.48 -10.87 14.84
CA ALA A 125 10.83 -12.17 14.26
C ALA A 125 9.63 -12.82 13.54
N SER A 126 8.40 -12.59 13.99
CA SER A 126 7.19 -13.09 13.30
C SER A 126 6.98 -12.48 11.90
N ARG A 127 7.63 -11.35 11.58
CA ARG A 127 7.60 -10.73 10.24
C ARG A 127 8.32 -11.60 9.22
N TRP A 128 9.32 -12.39 9.61
CA TRP A 128 9.95 -13.38 8.74
C TRP A 128 8.91 -14.32 8.13
N CYS A 129 8.08 -14.92 9.00
CA CYS A 129 6.98 -15.79 8.59
C CYS A 129 5.95 -15.02 7.75
N ALA A 130 5.65 -13.77 8.12
CA ALA A 130 4.62 -12.95 7.46
C ALA A 130 4.97 -12.61 6.01
N GLY A 131 6.26 -12.54 5.66
CA GLY A 131 6.71 -12.28 4.30
C GLY A 131 6.16 -13.28 3.27
N CYS A 132 5.99 -14.55 3.66
CA CYS A 132 5.44 -15.60 2.79
C CYS A 132 4.01 -16.00 3.16
N HIS A 133 3.70 -16.06 4.46
CA HIS A 133 2.43 -16.61 4.95
C HIS A 133 1.34 -15.55 5.14
N ASP A 134 1.70 -14.29 5.38
CA ASP A 134 0.73 -13.22 5.63
C ASP A 134 1.06 -11.96 4.80
N PRO A 135 1.20 -12.09 3.46
CA PRO A 135 1.75 -11.04 2.61
C PRO A 135 0.85 -9.80 2.56
N VAL A 136 -0.47 -9.98 2.64
CA VAL A 136 -1.41 -8.85 2.61
C VAL A 136 -1.30 -8.01 3.88
N PRO A 137 -1.47 -8.56 5.11
CA PRO A 137 -1.25 -7.77 6.31
C PRO A 137 0.18 -7.25 6.47
N SER A 138 1.20 -7.99 6.01
CA SER A 138 2.59 -7.51 6.02
C SER A 138 2.75 -6.26 5.14
N SER A 139 2.28 -6.31 3.89
CA SER A 139 2.42 -5.23 2.90
C SER A 139 1.46 -4.06 3.11
N ALA A 140 0.28 -4.31 3.67
CA ALA A 140 -0.71 -3.27 3.96
C ALA A 140 -0.50 -2.59 5.33
N GLY A 141 0.43 -3.11 6.13
CA GLY A 141 0.64 -2.66 7.49
C GLY A 141 -0.48 -3.07 8.45
N PRO A 142 -0.35 -2.69 9.74
CA PRO A 142 -1.37 -2.97 10.73
C PRO A 142 -2.68 -2.33 10.31
N SER A 143 -3.78 -3.07 10.47
CA SER A 143 -5.12 -2.51 10.29
C SER A 143 -5.42 -1.57 11.45
N ILE A 144 -4.89 -0.34 11.38
CA ILE A 144 -5.43 0.77 12.14
C ILE A 144 -6.79 1.03 11.50
N ARG A 145 -7.82 0.37 12.04
CA ARG A 145 -9.18 0.90 11.90
C ARG A 145 -9.03 2.37 12.26
N ARG A 146 -9.31 3.29 11.34
CA ARG A 146 -9.49 4.70 11.69
C ARG A 146 -10.65 4.75 12.67
N THR A 147 -10.39 4.52 13.95
CA THR A 147 -11.26 4.96 15.03
C THR A 147 -11.08 6.46 15.07
N THR A 148 -11.79 7.14 14.18
CA THR A 148 -12.28 8.49 14.45
C THR A 148 -13.23 8.41 15.62
N THR A 149 -12.69 8.20 16.82
CA THR A 149 -13.32 8.51 18.11
C THR A 149 -12.23 8.37 19.17
N THR A 150 -11.71 9.53 19.53
CA THR A 150 -11.28 9.95 20.87
C THR A 150 -10.93 8.85 21.88
N SER A 151 -9.67 8.91 22.32
CA SER A 151 -9.14 8.37 23.57
C SER A 151 -10.18 7.99 24.63
N THR A 152 -10.17 6.73 25.06
CA THR A 152 -10.17 6.30 26.48
C THR A 152 -10.01 4.79 26.49
N THR A 153 -8.82 4.31 26.88
CA THR A 153 -8.55 2.91 27.18
C THR A 153 -9.20 2.54 28.52
N PRO A 154 -10.10 1.54 28.61
CA PRO A 154 -10.38 0.90 29.90
C PRO A 154 -9.38 -0.24 30.15
N PRO A 155 -8.99 -0.49 31.41
CA PRO A 155 -7.96 -1.45 31.75
C PRO A 155 -8.42 -2.90 31.52
N LEU A 156 -7.45 -3.77 31.24
CA LEU A 156 -7.62 -5.21 31.02
C LEU A 156 -8.30 -5.89 32.22
N THR A 157 -9.62 -6.07 32.16
CA THR A 157 -10.32 -7.02 33.03
C THR A 157 -10.30 -8.41 32.40
N ARG A 158 -9.54 -9.30 33.07
CA ARG A 158 -9.57 -10.77 33.04
C ARG A 158 -10.76 -11.38 32.28
N VAL A 159 -10.47 -12.03 31.15
CA VAL A 159 -11.41 -12.91 30.44
C VAL A 159 -11.69 -14.13 31.33
N SER A 160 -12.93 -14.27 31.79
CA SER A 160 -13.44 -15.49 32.42
C SER A 160 -13.49 -16.64 31.41
N PRO A 161 -13.17 -17.89 31.81
CA PRO A 161 -13.29 -19.03 30.92
C PRO A 161 -14.77 -19.32 30.58
N ALA A 162 -15.02 -19.65 29.32
CA ALA A 162 -16.34 -20.05 28.83
C ALA A 162 -16.82 -21.34 29.52
N PRO A 163 -18.14 -21.51 29.75
CA PRO A 163 -18.67 -22.73 30.36
C PRO A 163 -18.52 -23.93 29.41
N SER A 164 -18.04 -25.03 29.98
CA SER A 164 -17.89 -26.34 29.35
C SER A 164 -19.21 -26.81 28.76
N ALA A 165 -19.25 -27.07 27.45
CA ALA A 165 -20.38 -27.72 26.80
C ALA A 165 -20.42 -29.19 27.24
N THR A 166 -21.37 -29.52 28.09
CA THR A 166 -21.66 -30.89 28.52
C THR A 166 -22.16 -31.71 27.34
N ARG A 167 -21.47 -32.81 27.08
CA ARG A 167 -21.79 -33.86 26.11
C ARG A 167 -23.09 -34.56 26.52
N SER A 168 -24.19 -34.38 25.76
CA SER A 168 -25.35 -35.28 25.86
C SER A 168 -25.22 -36.38 24.82
N ARG A 169 -25.07 -37.59 25.33
CA ARG A 169 -25.02 -38.86 24.61
C ARG A 169 -26.46 -39.33 24.43
N THR A 170 -26.92 -39.42 23.19
CA THR A 170 -28.03 -40.30 22.73
C THR A 170 -27.69 -40.72 21.33
#